data_AF-A0A350NZS5-F1
#
_entry.id   AF-A0A350NZS5-F1
#
_cell.length_a   1.000
_cell.length_b   1.000
_cell.length_c   1.000
_cell.angle_alpha   90.00
_cell.angle_beta   90.00
_cell.angle_gamma   90.00
#
_symmetry.space_group_name_H-M   'P 1'
#
loop_
_entity.id
_entity.type
_entity.pdbx_description
1 polymer ?
#
loop_
_entity_poly.entity_id
_entity_poly.type
_entity_poly.pdbx_seq_one_letter_code
_entity_poly.pdbx_strand_id
1 'polypeptide(L)'
;MSSYTDKQRGALHVWCRECADTLNKSQMWYHTPLNPNKVLPWTMLRFKNSIYKEYLSGVLGKTSTEQQNSVDPSEVYLAISGHIATEYGVQLPEWPRNR
;
A
#
# COMPACT_ATOMS: atom_id res chain seq x y z
N MET A 1 21.80 0.62 13.13
CA MET A 1 20.93 1.09 12.03
C MET A 1 20.70 -0.09 11.08
N SER A 2 19.58 -0.80 11.21
CA SER A 2 19.29 -1.95 10.36
C SER A 2 18.78 -1.45 9.01
N SER A 3 19.55 -1.67 7.94
CA SER A 3 19.19 -1.25 6.59
C SER A 3 17.94 -2.00 6.11
N TYR A 4 17.08 -1.30 5.38
CA TYR A 4 15.93 -1.86 4.68
C TYR A 4 16.42 -2.88 3.64
N THR A 5 16.22 -4.16 3.93
CA THR A 5 16.82 -5.25 3.13
C THR A 5 16.00 -5.51 1.86
N ASP A 6 16.63 -6.11 0.83
CA ASP A 6 15.94 -6.48 -0.41
C ASP A 6 14.74 -7.41 -0.19
N LYS A 7 14.77 -8.25 0.85
CA LYS A 7 13.65 -9.11 1.25
C LYS A 7 12.44 -8.27 1.70
N GLN A 8 12.67 -7.17 2.41
CA GLN A 8 11.61 -6.24 2.83
C GLN A 8 11.06 -5.42 1.65
N ARG A 9 11.91 -5.08 0.66
CA ARG A 9 11.46 -4.49 -0.62
C ARG A 9 10.52 -5.44 -1.37
N GLY A 10 10.88 -6.73 -1.46
CA GLY A 10 10.06 -7.75 -2.09
C GLY A 10 8.69 -7.90 -1.41
N ALA A 11 8.68 -8.01 -0.08
CA ALA A 11 7.45 -8.13 0.70
C ALA A 11 6.49 -6.94 0.47
N LEU A 12 7.01 -5.70 0.44
CA LEU A 12 6.20 -4.52 0.13
C LEU A 12 5.54 -4.61 -1.24
N HIS A 13 6.28 -5.00 -2.28
CA HIS A 13 5.73 -5.09 -3.64
C HIS A 13 4.70 -6.20 -3.77
N VAL A 14 4.93 -7.34 -3.11
CA VAL A 14 3.95 -8.44 -3.05
C VAL A 14 2.68 -7.95 -2.36
N TRP A 15 2.80 -7.33 -1.19
CA TRP A 15 1.64 -6.83 -0.45
C TRP A 15 0.87 -5.76 -1.24
N CYS A 16 1.56 -4.80 -1.85
CA CYS A 16 0.91 -3.78 -2.70
C CYS A 16 0.17 -4.41 -3.89
N ARG A 17 0.68 -5.50 -4.46
CA ARG A 17 0.02 -6.25 -5.53
C ARG A 17 -1.24 -6.93 -5.02
N GLU A 18 -1.15 -7.67 -3.92
CA GLU A 18 -2.30 -8.37 -3.35
C GLU A 18 -3.41 -7.40 -2.91
N CYS A 19 -3.04 -6.21 -2.40
CA CYS A 19 -4.00 -5.15 -2.10
C CYS A 19 -4.68 -4.62 -3.36
N ALA A 20 -3.91 -4.35 -4.43
CA ALA A 20 -4.47 -3.91 -5.70
C ALA A 20 -5.47 -4.93 -6.26
N ASP A 21 -5.12 -6.22 -6.20
CA ASP A 21 -6.02 -7.31 -6.62
C ASP A 21 -7.29 -7.36 -5.76
N THR A 22 -7.16 -7.12 -4.47
CA THR A 22 -8.30 -7.10 -3.52
C THR A 22 -9.25 -5.95 -3.84
N LEU A 23 -8.73 -4.74 -4.06
CA LEU A 23 -9.56 -3.57 -4.44
C LEU A 23 -10.25 -3.78 -5.80
N ASN A 24 -9.55 -4.36 -6.76
CA ASN A 24 -10.14 -4.67 -8.07
C ASN A 24 -11.28 -5.70 -7.94
N LYS A 25 -11.12 -6.71 -7.07
CA LYS A 25 -12.18 -7.71 -6.80
C LYS A 25 -13.38 -7.11 -6.07
N SER A 26 -13.18 -6.12 -5.22
CA SER A 26 -14.26 -5.37 -4.57
C SER A 26 -14.84 -4.25 -5.46
N GLN A 27 -14.44 -4.18 -6.73
CA GLN A 27 -14.86 -3.16 -7.69
C GLN A 27 -14.55 -1.73 -7.24
N MET A 28 -13.57 -1.56 -6.37
CA MET A 28 -13.02 -0.25 -6.01
C MET A 28 -11.97 0.14 -7.05
N TRP A 29 -12.29 1.13 -7.87
CA TRP A 29 -11.44 1.53 -8.98
C TRP A 29 -10.55 2.74 -8.67
N TYR A 30 -9.42 2.85 -9.36
CA TYR A 30 -8.56 4.02 -9.28
C TYR A 30 -9.10 5.13 -10.20
N HIS A 31 -9.32 6.31 -9.63
CA HIS A 31 -9.68 7.51 -10.38
C HIS A 31 -8.43 8.28 -10.79
N THR A 32 -8.33 8.61 -12.09
CA THR A 32 -7.17 9.37 -12.56
C THR A 32 -7.27 10.84 -12.16
N PRO A 33 -6.16 11.50 -11.79
CA PRO A 33 -6.19 12.92 -11.42
C PRO A 33 -6.54 13.83 -12.61
N LEU A 34 -6.29 13.38 -13.85
CA LEU A 34 -6.58 14.15 -15.06
C LEU A 34 -8.04 14.02 -15.52
N ASN A 35 -8.69 12.90 -15.21
CA ASN A 35 -10.08 12.66 -15.58
C ASN A 35 -10.75 11.78 -14.50
N PRO A 36 -11.53 12.38 -13.58
CA PRO A 36 -12.22 11.66 -12.53
C PRO A 36 -13.25 10.66 -13.03
N ASN A 37 -13.83 10.87 -14.23
CA ASN A 37 -14.79 9.94 -14.83
C ASN A 37 -14.12 8.71 -15.44
N LYS A 38 -12.80 8.76 -15.62
CA LYS A 38 -12.03 7.63 -16.11
C LYS A 38 -11.53 6.82 -14.92
N VAL A 39 -12.12 5.64 -14.76
CA VAL A 39 -11.67 4.63 -13.81
C VAL A 39 -10.67 3.68 -14.46
N LEU A 40 -9.68 3.26 -13.69
CA LEU A 40 -8.67 2.28 -14.10
C LEU A 40 -8.55 1.20 -13.02
N PRO A 41 -8.14 -0.02 -13.38
CA PRO A 41 -7.79 -1.03 -12.40
C PRO A 41 -6.59 -0.57 -11.57
N TRP A 42 -6.59 -0.94 -10.29
CA TRP A 42 -5.43 -0.86 -9.45
C TRP A 42 -4.32 -1.76 -9.99
N THR A 43 -3.10 -1.27 -9.89
CA THR A 43 -1.88 -2.05 -10.10
C THR A 43 -1.01 -1.89 -8.87
N MET A 44 -0.02 -2.79 -8.71
CA MET A 44 0.96 -2.69 -7.62
C MET A 44 1.56 -1.29 -7.51
N LEU A 45 1.95 -0.68 -8.63
CA LEU A 45 2.55 0.67 -8.64
C LEU A 45 1.54 1.77 -8.31
N ARG A 46 0.29 1.67 -8.77
CA ARG A 46 -0.75 2.66 -8.43
C ARG A 46 -1.05 2.63 -6.95
N PHE A 47 -1.21 1.44 -6.37
CA PHE A 47 -1.44 1.27 -4.93
C PHE A 47 -0.26 1.82 -4.13
N LYS A 48 0.97 1.43 -4.49
CA LYS A 48 2.19 1.90 -3.82
C LYS A 48 2.29 3.43 -3.83
N ASN A 49 2.11 4.05 -4.99
CA ASN A 49 2.36 5.48 -5.15
C ASN A 49 1.21 6.35 -4.63
N SER A 50 -0.03 5.88 -4.75
CA SER A 50 -1.22 6.67 -4.40
C SER A 50 -1.66 6.46 -2.96
N ILE A 51 -1.46 5.26 -2.39
CA ILE A 51 -1.92 4.95 -1.04
C ILE A 51 -0.70 4.78 -0.13
N TYR A 52 0.16 3.80 -0.40
CA TYR A 52 1.22 3.47 0.55
C TYR A 52 2.16 4.64 0.85
N LYS A 53 2.60 5.37 -0.17
CA LYS A 53 3.47 6.55 0.02
C LYS A 53 2.78 7.70 0.73
N GLU A 54 1.48 7.88 0.52
CA GLU A 54 0.70 8.91 1.20
C GLU A 54 0.67 8.62 2.71
N TYR A 55 0.38 7.38 3.09
CA TYR A 55 0.39 6.96 4.49
C TYR A 55 1.80 6.95 5.08
N LEU A 56 2.82 6.54 4.31
CA LEU A 56 4.21 6.63 4.77
C LEU A 56 4.61 8.08 5.10
N SER A 57 4.17 9.04 4.29
CA SER A 57 4.40 10.46 4.54
C SER A 57 3.57 10.97 5.72
N GLY A 58 2.30 10.59 5.80
CA GLY A 58 1.39 11.06 6.85
C GLY A 58 1.71 10.50 8.25
N VAL A 59 2.10 9.22 8.33
CA VAL A 59 2.39 8.53 9.60
C VAL A 59 3.83 8.79 10.05
N LEU A 60 4.80 8.77 9.12
CA LEU A 60 6.22 8.73 9.46
C LEU A 60 7.03 9.93 8.95
N GLY A 61 6.41 10.87 8.23
CA GLY A 61 7.11 12.00 7.62
C GLY A 61 8.10 11.61 6.52
N LYS A 62 8.01 10.38 5.99
CA LYS A 62 8.95 9.83 5.00
C LYS A 62 8.32 9.88 3.61
N THR A 63 9.07 10.39 2.63
CA THR A 63 8.55 10.57 1.26
C THR A 63 9.00 9.46 0.31
N SER A 64 10.03 8.70 0.69
CA SER A 64 10.53 7.57 -0.09
C SER A 64 10.47 6.28 0.71
N THR A 65 10.09 5.19 0.04
CA THR A 65 10.16 3.83 0.60
C THR A 65 11.60 3.39 0.87
N GLU A 66 12.59 4.09 0.33
CA GLU A 66 14.01 3.86 0.58
C GLU A 66 14.49 4.46 1.92
N GLN A 67 13.73 5.42 2.48
CA GLN A 67 14.00 6.00 3.80
C GLN A 67 13.42 5.14 4.94
N GLN A 68 12.76 4.04 4.60
CA GLN A 68 12.16 3.16 5.58
C GLN A 68 13.21 2.38 6.36
N ASN A 69 12.93 2.12 7.63
CA ASN A 69 13.61 1.13 8.46
C ASN A 69 12.83 -0.18 8.44
N SER A 70 13.27 -1.18 9.22
CA SER A 70 12.65 -2.50 9.26
C SER A 70 11.26 -2.57 9.88
N VAL A 71 10.85 -1.59 10.70
CA VAL A 71 9.57 -1.60 11.42
C VAL A 71 8.50 -0.77 10.70
N ASP A 72 8.90 0.28 9.98
CA ASP A 72 8.00 1.20 9.28
C ASP A 72 6.93 0.52 8.41
N PRO A 73 7.22 -0.55 7.63
CA PRO A 73 6.18 -1.18 6.82
C PRO A 73 5.03 -1.74 7.63
N SER A 74 5.29 -2.20 8.86
CA SER A 74 4.25 -2.75 9.74
C SER A 74 3.31 -1.65 10.22
N GLU A 75 3.84 -0.47 10.57
CA GLU A 75 3.04 0.67 11.00
C GLU A 75 2.18 1.21 9.86
N VAL A 76 2.76 1.37 8.67
CA VAL A 76 2.04 1.82 7.48
C VAL A 76 0.98 0.80 7.06
N TYR A 77 1.30 -0.49 7.10
CA TYR A 77 0.36 -1.59 6.85
C TYR A 77 -0.87 -1.54 7.76
N LEU A 78 -0.65 -1.40 9.08
CA LEU A 78 -1.73 -1.36 10.06
C LEU A 78 -2.63 -0.13 9.85
N ALA A 79 -2.02 1.04 9.61
CA ALA A 79 -2.76 2.26 9.34
C ALA A 79 -3.65 2.14 8.09
N ILE A 80 -3.09 1.66 6.98
CA ILE A 80 -3.85 1.48 5.73
C ILE A 80 -4.95 0.44 5.91
N SER A 81 -4.64 -0.72 6.50
CA SER A 81 -5.59 -1.83 6.63
C SER A 81 -6.74 -1.45 7.56
N GLY A 82 -6.46 -0.79 8.68
CA GLY A 82 -7.48 -0.32 9.61
C GLY A 82 -8.38 0.77 9.00
N HIS A 83 -7.80 1.72 8.28
CA HIS A 83 -8.58 2.75 7.59
C HIS A 83 -9.47 2.14 6.51
N ILE A 84 -8.93 1.27 5.65
CA ILE A 84 -9.71 0.69 4.54
C ILE A 84 -10.84 -0.22 5.06
N ALA A 85 -10.58 -1.00 6.11
CA ALA A 85 -11.59 -1.81 6.77
C ALA A 85 -12.72 -0.97 7.37
N THR A 86 -12.38 0.15 8.02
CA THR A 86 -13.36 1.00 8.72
C THR A 86 -14.20 1.82 7.76
N GLU A 87 -13.56 2.46 6.78
CA GLU A 87 -14.23 3.42 5.88
C GLU A 87 -14.93 2.73 4.69
N TYR A 88 -14.34 1.64 4.18
CA TYR A 88 -14.82 1.00 2.95
C TYR A 88 -15.34 -0.42 3.16
N GLY A 89 -15.22 -0.98 4.36
CA GLY A 89 -15.65 -2.35 4.66
C GLY A 89 -14.82 -3.43 3.94
N VAL A 90 -13.67 -3.06 3.35
CA VAL A 90 -12.80 -3.98 2.61
C VAL A 90 -11.66 -4.45 3.51
N GLN A 91 -11.52 -5.77 3.64
CA GLN A 91 -10.39 -6.36 4.36
C GLN A 91 -9.22 -6.54 3.38
N LEU A 92 -8.12 -5.85 3.65
CA LEU A 92 -6.88 -6.03 2.90
C LEU A 92 -6.13 -7.29 3.34
N PRO A 93 -5.31 -7.88 2.45
CA PRO A 93 -4.52 -9.06 2.78
C PRO A 93 -3.52 -8.76 3.89
N GLU A 94 -3.20 -9.79 4.67
CA GLU A 94 -2.13 -9.71 5.65
C GLU A 94 -0.77 -9.45 4.99
N TRP A 95 0.14 -8.83 5.75
CA TRP A 95 1.52 -8.65 5.29
C TRP A 95 2.19 -10.01 5.00
N PRO A 96 2.84 -10.20 3.84
CA PRO A 96 3.42 -11.47 3.46
C PRO A 96 4.57 -11.85 4.40
N ARG A 97 4.40 -12.99 5.10
CA ARG A 97 5.44 -13.61 5.93
C ARG A 97 6.05 -14.78 5.14
N ASN A 98 7.36 -14.74 4.90
CA ASN A 98 8.14 -15.82 4.26
C ASN A 98 7.63 -16.30 2.89
N ARG A 99 7.76 -15.48 1.83
CA ARG A 99 7.71 -15.95 0.44
C ARG A 99 9.03 -15.70 -0.26
#